data_AF-A0A7C2W2Q6-F1
#
_entry.id   AF-A0A7C2W2Q6-F1
#
_cell.length_a   1.000
_cell.length_b   1.000
_cell.length_c   1.000
_cell.angle_alpha   90.00
_cell.angle_beta   90.00
_cell.angle_gamma   90.00
#
_symmetry.space_group_name_H-M   'P 1'
#
loop_
_entity.id
_entity.type
_entity.pdbx_description
1 polymer ?
#
loop_
_entity_poly.entity_id
_entity_poly.type
_entity_poly.pdbx_seq_one_letter_code
_entity_poly.pdbx_strand_id
1 'polypeptide(L)' 'MDALKDRNILLGVTGGIAAFKAASLAGQLIKLGASVKVVMTHNAT' A
#
# COMPACT_ATOMS: atom_id res chain seq x y z
N MET A 1 2.72 -0.53 19.96
CA MET A 1 2.09 0.77 19.65
C MET A 1 1.89 0.79 18.15
N ASP A 2 0.63 0.87 17.70
CA ASP A 2 0.28 0.87 16.28
C ASP A 2 0.42 2.29 15.72
N ALA A 3 1.53 2.55 15.03
CA ALA A 3 1.92 3.89 14.60
C ALA A 3 0.93 4.56 13.61
N LEU A 4 0.12 3.76 12.92
CA LEU A 4 -0.83 4.22 11.89
C LEU A 4 -2.27 3.86 12.22
N LYS A 5 -2.59 3.60 13.49
CA LYS A 5 -3.94 3.25 13.93
C LYS A 5 -4.98 4.27 13.46
N ASP A 6 -6.10 3.77 12.92
CA ASP A 6 -7.24 4.56 12.43
C ASP A 6 -6.90 5.54 11.28
N ARG A 7 -5.77 5.32 10.58
CA ARG A 7 -5.41 6.10 9.39
C ARG A 7 -5.93 5.44 8.11
N ASN A 8 -6.52 6.25 7.25
CA ASN A 8 -6.90 5.85 5.90
C ASN A 8 -5.80 6.25 4.92
N ILE A 9 -5.22 5.29 4.21
CA ILE A 9 -4.11 5.49 3.27
C ILE A 9 -4.52 5.03 1.88
N LEU A 10 -4.35 5.90 0.88
CA LEU A 10 -4.45 5.54 -0.54
C LEU A 10 -3.05 5.23 -1.07
N LEU A 11 -2.82 3.99 -1.48
CA LEU A 11 -1.57 3.53 -2.08
C LEU A 11 -1.71 3.48 -3.61
N GLY A 12 -1.05 4.42 -4.30
CA GLY A 12 -0.96 4.42 -5.76
C GLY A 12 0.26 3.65 -6.25
N VAL A 13 0.06 2.68 -7.15
CA VAL A 13 1.13 1.87 -7.74
C VAL A 13 1.23 2.17 -9.24
N THR A 14 2.45 2.42 -9.72
CA THR A 14 2.75 2.70 -11.13
C THR A 14 3.75 1.69 -11.70
N GLY A 15 3.90 1.66 -13.03
CA GLY A 15 4.70 0.65 -13.75
C GLY A 15 6.20 0.89 -13.62
N GLY A 16 6.78 0.44 -12.50
CA GLY A 16 8.22 0.42 -12.27
C GLY A 16 8.67 -0.90 -11.65
N ILE A 17 9.99 -1.16 -11.67
CA ILE A 17 10.57 -2.42 -11.17
C ILE A 17 10.16 -2.70 -9.72
N ALA A 18 9.87 -1.69 -8.89
CA ALA A 18 9.46 -1.88 -7.50
C ALA A 18 7.98 -2.29 -7.30
N ALA A 19 7.15 -2.27 -8.35
CA ALA A 19 5.71 -2.53 -8.25
C ALA A 19 5.38 -3.90 -7.63
N PHE A 20 6.21 -4.93 -7.86
CA PHE A 20 6.02 -6.26 -7.26
C PHE A 20 6.07 -6.26 -5.71
N LYS A 21 6.70 -5.24 -5.11
CA LYS A 21 6.77 -5.10 -3.64
C LYS A 21 5.58 -4.35 -3.06
N ALA A 22 4.69 -3.79 -3.89
CA ALA A 22 3.56 -2.99 -3.42
C ALA A 22 2.63 -3.76 -2.47
N ALA A 23 2.43 -5.06 -2.72
CA ALA A 23 1.65 -5.92 -1.82
C ALA A 23 2.29 -6.07 -0.43
N SER A 24 3.63 -6.20 -0.38
CA SER A 24 4.36 -6.28 0.89
C SER A 24 4.27 -4.96 1.67
N LEU A 25 4.40 -3.82 0.97
CA LEU A 25 4.21 -2.49 1.56
C LEU A 25 2.79 -2.32 2.12
N ALA A 26 1.75 -2.67 1.36
CA ALA A 26 0.38 -2.61 1.82
C ALA A 26 0.16 -3.46 3.08
N GLY A 27 0.72 -4.67 3.12
CA GLY A 27 0.66 -5.54 4.30
C GLY A 27 1.37 -4.94 5.53
N GLN A 28 2.51 -4.27 5.34
CA GLN A 28 3.19 -3.57 6.44
C GLN A 28 2.37 -2.40 6.99
N LEU A 29 1.73 -1.62 6.10
CA LEU A 29 0.86 -0.52 6.50
C LEU A 29 -0.36 -1.01 7.31
N ILE A 30 -0.98 -2.12 6.89
CA ILE A 30 -2.08 -2.75 7.62
C ILE A 30 -1.62 -3.25 9.00
N LYS A 31 -0.44 -3.88 9.09
CA LYS A 31 0.15 -4.32 10.37
C LYS A 31 0.42 -3.17 11.35
N LEU A 32 0.62 -1.95 10.83
CA LEU A 32 0.76 -0.73 11.64
C LEU A 32 -0.58 -0.11 12.04
N GLY A 33 -1.72 -0.74 11.70
CA GLY A 33 -3.06 -0.31 12.08
C GLY A 33 -3.78 0.57 11.06
N ALA A 34 -3.24 0.71 9.84
CA ALA A 34 -3.87 1.52 8.79
C ALA A 34 -4.94 0.74 8.01
N SER A 35 -5.97 1.46 7.56
CA SER A 35 -6.86 1.04 6.49
C SER A 35 -6.28 1.47 5.15
N VAL A 36 -5.96 0.51 4.28
CA VAL A 36 -5.25 0.78 3.02
C VAL A 36 -6.17 0.47 1.84
N LYS A 37 -6.30 1.44 0.92
CA LYS A 37 -6.92 1.24 -0.39
C LYS A 37 -5.84 1.35 -1.46
N VAL A 38 -5.76 0.37 -2.36
CA VAL A 38 -4.76 0.35 -3.43
C VAL A 38 -5.41 0.72 -4.75
N VAL A 39 -4.73 1.56 -5.53
CA VAL A 39 -5.05 1.86 -6.93
C VAL A 39 -3.81 1.66 -7.78
N MET A 40 -3.98 1.09 -8.96
CA MET A 40 -2.87 0.69 -9.82
C MET A 40 -3.08 1.28 -11.22
N THR A 41 -2.01 1.70 -11.87
CA THR A 41 -2.06 2.01 -13.31
C THR A 41 -2.07 0.72 -14.13
N HIS A 42 -2.46 0.81 -15.40
CA HIS A 42 -2.47 -0.33 -16.30
C HIS A 42 -1.09 -1.01 -16.41
N ASN A 43 -0.02 -0.21 -16.44
CA ASN A 43 1.37 -0.71 -16.48
C ASN A 43 1.84 -1.35 -15.17
N ALA A 44 1.04 -1.27 -14.11
CA ALA A 44 1.33 -1.83 -12.78
C ALA A 44 0.47 -3.05 -12.43
N THR A 45 -0.54 -3.37 -13.26
CA THR A 45 -1.43 -4.53 -13.09
C THR A 45 -0.70 -5.81 -13.49
#